data_AF-A0A7S3VVZ1-F1
#
_entry.id   AF-A0A7S3VVZ1-F1
#
_cell.length_a   1.000
_cell.length_b   1.000
_cell.length_c   1.000
_cell.angle_alpha   90.00
_cell.angle_beta   90.00
_cell.angle_gamma   90.00
#
_symmetry.space_group_name_H-M   'P 1'
#
loop_
_entity.id
_entity.type
_entity.pdbx_description
1 polymer ?
#
loop_
_entity_poly.entity_id
_entity_poly.type
_entity_poly.pdbx_seq_one_letter_code
_entity_poly.pdbx_strand_id
1 'polypeptide(L)'
;MPQKPLVKNKKIDKKQQAANRHGKTPRTKKGNWDLAPKKPKELAAFKENKEITKAINAGNESTFAAKAQNAGGKLKSLKAPLPVNAPKGAEKKRSGAKAKEAAGQE
;
A
#
# COMPACT_ATOMS: atom_id res chain seq x y z
N MET A 1 -59.78 -28.31 0.01
CA MET A 1 -59.31 -29.73 -0.01
C MET A 1 -58.17 -29.86 -1.00
N PRO A 2 -57.04 -30.51 -0.65
CA PRO A 2 -55.91 -30.70 -1.57
C PRO A 2 -56.30 -31.65 -2.72
N GLN A 3 -56.01 -31.25 -3.96
CA GLN A 3 -56.43 -31.97 -5.16
C GLN A 3 -55.56 -33.21 -5.40
N LYS A 4 -56.20 -34.38 -5.54
CA LYS A 4 -55.52 -35.65 -5.88
C LYS A 4 -54.91 -35.57 -7.30
N PRO A 5 -53.66 -35.99 -7.51
CA PRO A 5 -53.02 -35.98 -8.82
C PRO A 5 -53.65 -37.04 -9.74
N LEU A 6 -53.97 -36.64 -10.98
CA LEU A 6 -54.70 -37.47 -11.95
C LEU A 6 -53.86 -38.60 -12.61
N VAL A 7 -52.53 -38.68 -12.40
CA VAL A 7 -51.69 -39.74 -12.97
C VAL A 7 -50.60 -40.17 -11.98
N LYS A 8 -50.46 -41.48 -11.74
CA LYS A 8 -49.39 -42.05 -10.90
C LYS A 8 -48.02 -41.67 -11.50
N ASN A 9 -47.15 -41.09 -10.67
CA ASN A 9 -45.73 -40.75 -10.92
C ASN A 9 -45.38 -39.38 -11.53
N LYS A 10 -46.34 -38.48 -11.78
CA LYS A 10 -45.97 -37.07 -12.04
C LYS A 10 -45.93 -36.29 -10.72
N LYS A 11 -44.71 -35.98 -10.26
CA LYS A 11 -44.49 -35.04 -9.14
C LYS A 11 -45.05 -33.69 -9.58
N ILE A 12 -45.88 -33.09 -8.72
CA ILE A 12 -46.37 -31.73 -8.94
C ILE A 12 -45.15 -30.83 -8.78
N ASP A 13 -44.65 -30.28 -9.89
CA ASP A 13 -43.58 -29.30 -9.87
C ASP A 13 -44.08 -28.08 -9.10
N LYS A 14 -43.67 -27.98 -7.83
CA LYS A 14 -43.74 -26.74 -7.09
C LYS A 14 -43.00 -25.72 -7.93
N LYS A 15 -43.71 -24.72 -8.44
CA LYS A 15 -43.13 -23.60 -9.21
C LYS A 15 -41.80 -23.21 -8.56
N GLN A 16 -40.68 -23.54 -9.21
CA GLN A 16 -39.39 -23.02 -8.80
C GLN A 16 -39.54 -21.50 -8.79
N GLN A 17 -39.35 -20.87 -7.63
CA GLN A 17 -39.18 -19.43 -7.59
C GLN A 17 -38.04 -19.11 -8.56
N ALA A 18 -38.34 -18.39 -9.62
CA ALA A 18 -37.35 -17.99 -10.60
C ALA A 18 -36.24 -17.25 -9.86
N ALA A 19 -35.03 -17.83 -9.84
CA ALA A 19 -33.89 -17.33 -9.06
C ALA A 19 -33.42 -15.92 -9.46
N ASN A 20 -34.00 -15.31 -10.50
CA ASN A 20 -33.61 -14.02 -11.04
C ASN A 20 -34.85 -13.24 -11.50
N ARG A 21 -35.62 -12.62 -10.58
CA ARG A 21 -36.62 -11.62 -11.00
C ARG A 21 -36.12 -10.19 -10.95
N HIS A 22 -35.25 -9.79 -10.00
CA HIS A 22 -34.62 -8.48 -10.04
C HIS A 22 -33.28 -8.49 -9.30
N GLY A 23 -32.26 -7.92 -9.95
CA GLY A 23 -30.95 -7.66 -9.35
C GLY A 23 -29.90 -8.69 -9.76
N LYS A 24 -28.99 -8.28 -10.65
CA LYS A 24 -27.66 -8.88 -10.71
C LYS A 24 -27.06 -8.70 -9.32
N THR A 25 -27.14 -9.73 -8.48
CA THR A 25 -26.34 -9.76 -7.27
C THR A 25 -24.88 -9.70 -7.74
N PRO A 26 -24.09 -8.70 -7.32
CA PRO A 26 -22.68 -8.69 -7.65
C PRO A 26 -22.11 -9.98 -7.06
N ARG A 27 -21.73 -10.91 -7.94
CA ARG A 27 -21.00 -12.11 -7.54
C ARG A 27 -19.63 -11.63 -7.04
N THR A 28 -19.55 -11.25 -5.78
CA THR A 28 -18.28 -11.15 -5.08
C THR A 28 -17.77 -12.59 -4.98
N LYS A 29 -16.78 -12.94 -5.79
CA LYS A 29 -16.05 -14.18 -5.56
C LYS A 29 -15.41 -14.03 -4.18
N LYS A 30 -15.90 -14.79 -3.18
CA LYS A 30 -15.11 -15.05 -1.98
C LYS A 30 -13.80 -15.70 -2.45
N GLY A 31 -12.68 -15.00 -2.32
CA GLY A 31 -11.37 -15.47 -2.77
C GLY A 31 -10.42 -14.33 -3.14
N ASN A 32 -9.24 -14.70 -3.66
CA ASN A 32 -8.21 -13.75 -4.08
C ASN A 32 -8.76 -12.77 -5.12
N TRP A 33 -8.59 -11.47 -4.86
CA TRP A 33 -8.91 -10.38 -5.80
C TRP A 33 -7.96 -10.38 -7.01
N ASP A 34 -6.75 -10.91 -6.83
CA ASP A 34 -5.74 -11.13 -7.87
C ASP A 34 -5.97 -12.47 -8.60
N LEU A 35 -6.99 -12.54 -9.44
CA LEU A 35 -7.20 -13.69 -10.32
C LEU A 35 -6.38 -13.54 -11.59
N ALA A 36 -5.35 -14.38 -11.72
CA ALA A 36 -4.58 -14.45 -12.95
C ALA A 36 -5.48 -14.88 -14.12
N PRO A 37 -5.38 -14.20 -15.29
CA PRO A 37 -6.15 -14.58 -16.47
C PRO A 37 -5.69 -15.93 -17.01
N LYS A 38 -6.63 -16.70 -17.57
CA LYS A 38 -6.33 -18.05 -18.11
C LYS A 38 -5.63 -18.02 -19.47
N LYS A 39 -5.72 -16.90 -20.20
CA LYS A 39 -5.13 -16.80 -21.53
C LYS A 39 -3.65 -16.41 -21.43
N PRO A 40 -2.77 -17.04 -22.22
CA PRO A 40 -1.32 -16.84 -22.09
C PRO A 40 -0.88 -15.41 -22.41
N LYS A 41 -1.51 -14.75 -23.39
CA LYS A 41 -1.23 -13.34 -23.74
C LYS A 41 -1.55 -12.37 -22.59
N GLU A 42 -2.68 -12.59 -21.94
CA GLU A 42 -3.14 -11.76 -20.82
C GLU A 42 -2.34 -12.08 -19.54
N LEU A 43 -1.80 -13.31 -19.41
CA LEU A 43 -0.98 -13.73 -18.27
C LEU A 43 0.36 -13.00 -18.22
N ALA A 44 1.01 -12.79 -19.37
CA ALA A 44 2.27 -12.03 -19.45
C ALA A 44 2.07 -10.59 -18.95
N ALA A 45 1.08 -9.89 -19.51
CA ALA A 45 0.71 -8.54 -19.09
C ALA A 45 0.31 -8.48 -17.60
N PHE A 46 -0.39 -9.51 -17.08
CA PHE A 46 -0.73 -9.58 -15.66
C PHE A 46 0.50 -9.67 -14.75
N LYS A 47 1.52 -10.44 -15.14
CA LYS A 47 2.77 -10.55 -14.37
C LYS A 47 3.54 -9.22 -14.39
N GLU A 48 3.69 -8.61 -15.55
CA GLU A 48 4.34 -7.31 -15.72
C GLU A 48 3.65 -6.23 -14.88
N ASN A 49 2.32 -6.13 -14.98
CA ASN A 49 1.55 -5.18 -14.18
C ASN A 49 1.70 -5.42 -12.67
N LYS A 50 1.80 -6.68 -12.24
CA LYS A 50 2.01 -7.02 -10.84
C LYS A 50 3.39 -6.60 -10.35
N GLU A 51 4.42 -6.76 -11.17
CA GLU A 51 5.78 -6.32 -10.86
C GLU A 51 5.88 -4.79 -10.79
N ILE A 52 5.30 -4.10 -11.77
CA ILE A 52 5.21 -2.63 -11.79
C ILE A 52 4.48 -2.12 -10.54
N THR A 53 3.35 -2.72 -10.19
CA THR A 53 2.56 -2.33 -9.01
C THR A 53 3.36 -2.48 -7.72
N LYS A 54 4.11 -3.59 -7.57
CA LYS A 54 4.99 -3.79 -6.40
C LYS A 54 6.08 -2.73 -6.31
N ALA A 55 6.73 -2.41 -7.43
CA ALA A 55 7.78 -1.39 -7.47
C ALA A 55 7.23 0.00 -7.12
N ILE A 56 6.07 0.37 -7.66
CA ILE A 56 5.40 1.64 -7.35
C ILE A 56 5.02 1.71 -5.88
N ASN A 57 4.45 0.66 -5.30
CA ASN A 57 4.07 0.65 -3.89
C ASN A 57 5.28 0.82 -2.97
N ALA A 58 6.38 0.10 -3.23
CA ALA A 58 7.62 0.26 -2.46
C ALA A 58 8.21 1.68 -2.58
N GLY A 59 8.16 2.26 -3.79
CA GLY A 59 8.60 3.64 -4.02
C GLY A 59 7.74 4.68 -3.30
N ASN A 60 6.42 4.51 -3.33
CA ASN A 60 5.48 5.39 -2.65
C ASN A 60 5.68 5.34 -1.13
N GLU A 61 5.73 4.13 -0.54
CA GLU A 61 5.91 3.96 0.90
C GLU A 61 7.20 4.62 1.41
N SER A 62 8.32 4.42 0.69
CA SER A 62 9.59 5.06 1.06
C SER A 62 9.55 6.59 0.91
N THR A 63 8.92 7.09 -0.15
CA THR A 63 8.78 8.54 -0.38
C THR A 63 7.88 9.19 0.68
N PHE A 64 6.78 8.54 1.05
CA PHE A 64 5.90 9.03 2.11
C PHE A 64 6.59 8.99 3.47
N ALA A 65 7.36 7.94 3.77
CA ALA A 65 8.15 7.85 5.00
C ALA A 65 9.19 8.97 5.08
N ALA A 66 9.93 9.22 4.00
CA ALA A 66 10.92 10.31 3.93
C ALA A 66 10.26 11.69 4.09
N LYS A 67 9.13 11.92 3.42
CA LYS A 67 8.34 13.14 3.58
C LYS A 67 7.86 13.33 5.02
N ALA A 68 7.35 12.27 5.66
CA ALA A 68 6.89 12.33 7.06
C ALA A 68 8.04 12.64 8.03
N GLN A 69 9.21 12.00 7.86
CA GLN A 69 10.39 12.28 8.66
C GLN A 69 10.88 13.73 8.53
N ASN A 70 10.81 14.30 7.32
CA ASN A 70 11.22 15.67 7.08
C ASN A 70 10.15 16.69 7.54
N ALA A 71 8.87 16.39 7.34
CA ALA A 71 7.75 17.23 7.76
C ALA A 71 7.62 17.31 9.29
N GLY A 72 8.02 16.25 10.01
CA GLY A 72 8.04 16.23 11.47
C GLY A 72 9.05 17.17 12.13
N GLY A 73 9.89 17.85 11.35
CA GLY A 73 10.83 18.87 11.86
C GLY A 73 11.93 18.27 12.74
N LYS A 74 13.14 18.11 12.18
CA LYS A 74 14.30 17.70 12.99
C LYS A 74 14.65 18.83 13.96
N LEU A 75 14.66 18.54 15.27
CA LEU A 75 15.13 19.47 16.29
C LEU A 75 16.60 19.80 16.00
N LYS A 76 16.87 21.06 15.62
CA LYS A 76 18.24 21.57 15.52
C LYS A 76 18.76 21.77 16.94
N SER A 77 19.78 21.02 17.34
CA SER A 77 20.48 21.28 18.59
C SER A 77 21.23 22.61 18.47
N LEU A 78 20.78 23.61 19.23
CA LEU A 78 21.51 24.87 19.35
C LEU A 78 22.81 24.58 20.10
N LYS A 79 23.95 24.92 19.48
CA LYS A 79 25.25 24.77 20.11
C LYS A 79 25.36 25.80 21.22
N ALA A 80 25.57 25.34 22.46
CA ALA A 80 25.68 26.21 23.62
C ALA A 80 26.80 27.25 23.40
N PRO A 81 26.60 28.51 23.86
CA PRO A 81 27.63 29.54 23.80
C PRO A 81 28.89 29.07 24.53
N LEU A 82 30.05 29.54 24.07
CA LEU A 82 31.32 29.25 24.73
C LEU A 82 31.27 29.78 26.18
N PRO A 83 31.77 29.01 27.16
CA PRO A 83 31.87 29.50 28.53
C PRO A 83 32.76 30.75 28.56
N VAL A 84 32.39 31.71 29.40
CA VAL A 84 33.06 33.03 29.51
C VAL A 84 34.57 32.91 29.78
N ASN A 85 35.01 31.79 30.36
CA ASN A 85 36.42 31.49 30.66
C ASN A 85 37.15 30.70 29.55
N ALA A 86 36.61 30.64 28.34
CA ALA A 86 37.26 29.93 27.24
C ALA A 86 38.58 30.63 26.85
N PRO A 87 39.68 29.88 26.61
CA PRO A 87 40.95 30.46 26.20
C PRO A 87 40.81 31.20 24.87
N LYS A 88 41.40 32.40 24.76
CA LYS A 88 41.44 33.21 23.53
C LYS A 88 41.99 32.36 22.38
N GLY A 89 41.11 31.95 21.45
CA GLY A 89 41.45 31.08 20.31
C GLY A 89 40.61 29.80 20.16
N ALA A 90 39.76 29.47 21.13
CA ALA A 90 38.87 28.31 21.07
C ALA A 90 37.87 28.36 19.88
N GLU A 91 37.49 29.56 19.44
CA GLU A 91 36.60 29.76 18.28
C GLU A 91 37.25 29.32 16.96
N LYS A 92 38.54 29.64 16.76
CA LYS A 92 39.27 29.37 15.51
C LYS A 92 39.57 27.87 15.33
N LYS A 93 39.80 27.14 16.44
CA LYS A 93 39.92 25.67 16.43
C LYS A 93 38.58 24.98 16.13
N ARG A 94 37.47 25.50 16.65
CA ARG A 94 36.12 24.96 16.39
C ARG A 94 35.64 25.22 14.96
N SER A 95 35.98 26.37 14.36
CA SER A 95 35.64 26.66 12.96
C SER A 95 36.50 25.88 11.97
N GLY A 96 37.80 25.67 12.25
CA GLY A 96 38.68 24.84 11.43
C GLY A 96 38.30 23.35 11.41
N ALA A 97 37.79 22.81 12.52
CA ALA A 97 37.23 21.46 12.56
C ALA A 97 35.95 21.33 11.71
N LYS A 98 35.12 22.38 11.68
CA LYS A 98 33.89 22.47 10.89
C LYS A 98 34.15 22.41 9.37
N ALA A 99 35.27 22.96 8.90
CA ALA A 99 35.67 22.91 7.50
C ALA A 99 36.17 21.52 7.06
N LYS A 100 36.75 20.74 7.98
CA LYS A 100 37.22 19.37 7.70
C LYS A 100 36.09 18.34 7.75
N GLU A 101 35.12 18.52 8.64
CA GLU A 101 33.97 17.62 8.76
C GLU A 101 32.98 17.77 7.59
N ALA A 102 32.81 18.98 7.07
CA ALA A 102 32.01 19.24 5.86
C ALA A 102 32.69 18.77 4.55
N ALA A 103 34.01 18.61 4.54
CA ALA A 103 34.77 18.13 3.38
C ALA A 103 34.98 16.60 3.36
N GLY A 104 34.59 15.89 4.43
CA GLY A 104 34.68 14.43 4.55
C GLY A 104 33.34 13.70 4.40
N GLN A 105 32.29 14.40 3.97
CA GLN A 105 30.99 13.83 3.59
C GLN A 105 30.75 14.05 2.09
N GLU A 106 31.62 13.46 1.26
CA GLU A 106 31.32 13.06 -0.13
C GLU A 106 31.53 11.55 -0.26
#